data_AF-A0A0S8FAM6-F1
#
_entry.id   AF-A0A0S8FAM6-F1
#
_cell.length_a   1.000
_cell.length_b   1.000
_cell.length_c   1.000
_cell.angle_alpha   90.00
_cell.angle_beta   90.00
_cell.angle_gamma   90.00
#
_symmetry.space_group_name_H-M   'P 1'
#
loop_
_entity.id
_entity.type
_entity.pdbx_description
1 polymer ?
#
loop_
_entity_poly.entity_id
_entity_poly.type
_entity_poly.pdbx_seq_one_letter_code
_entity_poly.pdbx_strand_id
1 'polypeptide(L)'
;MEVFRDPDFYLEKFEGVGARNVEVLASSDEEGVFAIETQREVPLEVPAALKTLLGSWTTVIQNEEWVEGEDGEYLNELEVNSEGVPAIITGSMRLVPTDQGCVNEVVMEIGCSIPLVGRKLERFVADSTEEQLEAEYDFVKEYLDGL
;
A
#
# COMPACT_ATOMS: atom_id res chain seq x y z
N MET A 1 -15.41 1.54 -3.48
CA MET A 1 -15.16 0.13 -3.10
C MET A 1 -15.13 -0.81 -4.29
N GLU A 2 -15.92 -0.58 -5.35
CA GLU A 2 -16.01 -1.47 -6.52
C GLU A 2 -14.63 -1.90 -7.07
N VAL A 3 -13.74 -0.95 -7.41
CA VAL A 3 -12.38 -1.28 -7.89
C VAL A 3 -11.49 -1.93 -6.82
N PHE A 4 -11.63 -1.55 -5.54
CA PHE A 4 -10.86 -2.14 -4.44
C PHE A 4 -11.28 -3.58 -4.11
N ARG A 5 -12.40 -4.08 -4.63
CA ARG A 5 -12.79 -5.49 -4.50
C ARG A 5 -12.34 -6.34 -5.69
N ASP A 6 -11.77 -5.72 -6.72
CA ASP A 6 -11.30 -6.42 -7.90
C ASP A 6 -9.81 -6.75 -7.75
N PRO A 7 -9.41 -8.03 -7.65
CA PRO A 7 -8.00 -8.41 -7.58
C PRO A 7 -7.18 -7.92 -8.78
N ASP A 8 -7.77 -7.84 -9.98
CA ASP A 8 -7.05 -7.43 -11.19
C ASP A 8 -6.67 -5.94 -11.11
N PHE A 9 -7.47 -5.12 -10.45
CA PHE A 9 -7.15 -3.71 -10.20
C PHE A 9 -5.85 -3.54 -9.40
N TYR A 10 -5.53 -4.45 -8.47
CA TYR A 10 -4.27 -4.38 -7.72
C TYR A 10 -3.06 -4.67 -8.61
N LEU A 11 -3.20 -5.58 -9.58
CA LEU A 11 -2.16 -5.85 -10.57
C LEU A 11 -1.89 -4.59 -11.39
N GLU A 12 -2.96 -4.01 -11.97
CA GLU A 12 -2.86 -2.80 -12.78
C GLU A 12 -2.31 -1.60 -12.00
N LYS A 13 -2.83 -1.38 -10.79
CA LYS A 13 -2.39 -0.28 -9.91
C LYS A 13 -0.90 -0.37 -9.61
N PHE A 14 -0.42 -1.52 -9.16
CA PHE A 14 0.97 -1.66 -8.76
C PHE A 14 1.94 -1.67 -9.94
N GLU A 15 1.58 -2.30 -11.06
CA GLU A 15 2.38 -2.22 -12.30
C GLU A 15 2.43 -0.78 -12.84
N GLY A 16 1.29 -0.08 -12.80
CA GLY A 16 1.16 1.30 -13.26
C GLY A 16 2.03 2.30 -12.50
N VAL A 17 2.34 2.01 -11.23
CA VAL A 17 3.23 2.84 -10.39
C VAL A 17 4.67 2.31 -10.32
N GLY A 18 5.04 1.40 -11.23
CA GLY A 18 6.43 0.98 -11.44
C GLY A 18 6.88 -0.23 -10.62
N ALA A 19 5.96 -0.93 -9.94
CA ALA A 19 6.27 -2.23 -9.38
C ALA A 19 6.42 -3.29 -10.48
N ARG A 20 7.06 -4.40 -10.15
CA ARG A 20 7.19 -5.57 -11.04
C ARG A 20 6.92 -6.86 -10.26
N ASN A 21 6.78 -7.97 -10.99
CA ASN A 21 6.49 -9.28 -10.39
C ASN A 21 5.28 -9.19 -9.44
N VAL A 22 4.24 -8.48 -9.89
CA VAL A 22 3.04 -8.23 -9.09
C VAL A 22 2.17 -9.48 -9.13
N GLU A 23 1.78 -9.95 -7.96
CA GLU A 23 0.97 -11.16 -7.80
C GLU A 23 -0.10 -10.90 -6.73
N VAL A 24 -1.31 -11.40 -6.98
CA VAL A 24 -2.32 -11.60 -5.93
C VAL A 24 -2.11 -12.99 -5.36
N LEU A 25 -1.67 -13.07 -4.10
CA LEU A 25 -1.40 -14.33 -3.41
C LEU A 25 -2.69 -14.98 -2.91
N ALA A 26 -3.62 -14.16 -2.42
CA ALA A 26 -4.93 -14.59 -1.94
C ALA A 26 -5.95 -13.46 -2.09
N SER A 27 -7.22 -13.82 -2.30
CA SER A 27 -8.36 -12.91 -2.21
C SER A 27 -9.62 -13.66 -1.80
N SER A 28 -10.48 -13.00 -1.02
CA SER A 28 -11.78 -13.51 -0.61
C SER A 28 -12.77 -12.36 -0.38
N ASP A 29 -14.05 -12.58 -0.67
CA ASP A 29 -15.16 -11.70 -0.27
C ASP A 29 -16.19 -12.58 0.46
N GLU A 30 -16.02 -12.71 1.77
CA GLU A 30 -16.79 -13.64 2.61
C GLU A 30 -17.27 -12.94 3.88
N GLU A 31 -18.49 -13.25 4.32
CA GLU A 31 -19.05 -12.76 5.59
C GLU A 31 -19.04 -11.22 5.77
N GLY A 32 -19.02 -10.47 4.66
CA GLY A 32 -18.98 -9.00 4.68
C GLY A 32 -17.57 -8.41 4.81
N VAL A 33 -16.54 -9.24 4.71
CA VAL A 33 -15.13 -8.85 4.71
C VAL A 33 -14.52 -9.17 3.34
N PHE A 34 -13.98 -8.16 2.68
CA PHE A 34 -13.12 -8.37 1.52
C PHE A 34 -11.66 -8.38 2.00
N ALA A 35 -10.96 -9.48 1.77
CA ALA A 35 -9.55 -9.62 2.11
C ALA A 35 -8.73 -9.84 0.84
N ILE A 36 -7.54 -9.25 0.80
CA ILE A 36 -6.58 -9.45 -0.29
C ILE A 36 -5.14 -9.42 0.23
N GLU A 37 -4.34 -10.36 -0.27
CA GLU A 37 -2.90 -10.40 -0.06
C GLU A 37 -2.20 -10.25 -1.41
N THR A 38 -1.29 -9.29 -1.49
CA THR A 38 -0.52 -9.00 -2.70
C THR A 38 0.97 -9.07 -2.42
N GLN A 39 1.72 -9.47 -3.43
CA GLN A 39 3.17 -9.43 -3.45
C GLN A 39 3.64 -8.63 -4.65
N ARG A 40 4.67 -7.81 -4.48
CA ARG A 40 5.31 -7.07 -5.57
C ARG A 40 6.76 -6.74 -5.26
N GLU A 41 7.56 -6.53 -6.29
CA GLU A 41 8.88 -5.91 -6.16
C GLU A 41 8.80 -4.41 -6.43
N VAL A 42 9.25 -3.60 -5.47
CA VAL A 42 9.25 -2.14 -5.53
C VAL A 42 10.69 -1.63 -5.66
N PRO A 43 10.97 -0.65 -6.55
CA PRO A 43 12.29 -0.06 -6.66
C PRO A 43 12.59 0.81 -5.43
N LEU A 44 13.84 0.80 -4.97
CA LEU A 44 14.30 1.64 -3.86
C LEU A 44 15.43 2.56 -4.32
N GLU A 45 15.21 3.87 -4.22
CA GLU A 45 16.26 4.88 -4.40
C GLU A 45 17.08 5.07 -3.12
N VAL A 46 17.83 4.02 -2.76
CA VAL A 46 18.50 3.95 -1.45
C VAL A 46 19.59 5.03 -1.28
N PRO A 47 19.49 5.88 -0.23
CA PRO A 47 20.52 6.85 0.12
C PRO A 47 21.87 6.18 0.41
N ALA A 48 22.98 6.84 0.11
CA ALA A 48 24.33 6.29 0.30
C ALA A 48 24.59 5.71 1.71
N ALA A 49 23.96 6.30 2.74
CA ALA A 49 24.07 5.85 4.12
C ALA A 49 23.36 4.50 4.43
N LEU A 50 22.43 4.06 3.57
CA LEU A 50 21.63 2.84 3.74
C LEU A 50 21.99 1.74 2.72
N LYS A 51 22.86 2.02 1.74
CA LYS A 51 23.23 1.08 0.65
C LYS A 51 23.87 -0.23 1.11
N THR A 52 24.45 -0.27 2.32
CA THR A 52 25.01 -1.51 2.89
C THR A 52 23.95 -2.39 3.53
N LEU A 53 22.77 -1.83 3.81
CA LEU A 53 21.66 -2.50 4.46
C LEU A 53 20.58 -2.90 3.44
N LEU A 54 20.28 -2.03 2.47
CA LEU A 54 19.18 -2.19 1.53
C LEU A 54 19.69 -2.42 0.10
N GLY A 55 18.97 -3.27 -0.64
CA GLY A 55 19.14 -3.44 -2.08
C GLY A 55 18.42 -2.34 -2.88
N SER A 56 18.55 -2.38 -4.21
CA SER A 56 17.86 -1.44 -5.10
C SER A 56 16.41 -1.84 -5.42
N TRP A 57 15.99 -3.03 -4.98
CA TRP A 57 14.64 -3.56 -5.07
C TRP A 57 14.34 -4.27 -3.76
N THR A 58 13.07 -4.25 -3.36
CA THR A 58 12.57 -5.04 -2.24
C THR A 58 11.28 -5.76 -2.64
N THR A 59 11.13 -7.00 -2.20
CA THR A 59 9.83 -7.67 -2.22
C THR A 59 8.98 -7.04 -1.11
N VAL A 60 7.74 -6.70 -1.43
CA VAL A 60 6.73 -6.16 -0.52
C VAL A 60 5.57 -7.13 -0.50
N ILE A 61 5.16 -7.56 0.69
CA ILE A 61 3.93 -8.30 0.94
C ILE A 61 2.97 -7.38 1.67
N GLN A 62 1.77 -7.25 1.15
CA GLN A 62 0.73 -6.37 1.65
C GLN A 62 -0.55 -7.15 1.86
N ASN A 63 -1.05 -7.12 3.09
CA ASN A 63 -2.34 -7.69 3.49
C ASN A 63 -3.32 -6.56 3.76
N GLU A 64 -4.53 -6.70 3.26
CA GLU A 64 -5.61 -5.75 3.43
C GLU A 64 -6.90 -6.48 3.80
N GLU A 65 -7.64 -5.94 4.76
CA GLU A 65 -9.01 -6.32 5.06
C GLU A 65 -9.91 -5.10 4.95
N TRP A 66 -10.99 -5.22 4.20
CA TRP A 66 -11.98 -4.19 3.98
C TRP A 66 -13.34 -4.61 4.53
N VAL A 67 -13.98 -3.73 5.28
CA VAL A 67 -15.32 -3.91 5.83
C VAL A 67 -16.20 -2.71 5.54
N GLU A 68 -17.50 -2.94 5.43
CA GLU A 68 -18.48 -1.85 5.37
C GLU A 68 -18.60 -1.19 6.75
N GLY A 69 -18.49 0.14 6.79
CA GLY A 69 -18.68 0.95 7.98
C GLY A 69 -20.07 1.57 8.06
N GLU A 70 -20.20 2.68 8.78
CA GLU A 70 -21.45 3.43 8.86
C GLU A 70 -21.64 4.36 7.64
N ASP A 71 -22.88 4.74 7.35
CA ASP A 71 -23.22 5.73 6.31
C ASP A 71 -22.61 5.45 4.91
N GLY A 72 -22.38 4.17 4.58
CA GLY A 72 -21.83 3.73 3.30
C GLY A 72 -20.31 3.93 3.16
N GLU A 73 -19.61 4.21 4.26
CA GLU A 73 -18.15 4.20 4.27
C GLU A 73 -17.59 2.78 4.19
N TYR A 74 -16.34 2.65 3.76
CA TYR A 74 -15.58 1.41 3.89
C TYR A 74 -14.33 1.65 4.71
N LEU A 75 -14.04 0.73 5.60
CA LEU A 75 -12.87 0.75 6.47
C LEU A 75 -11.89 -0.30 6.00
N ASN A 76 -10.62 0.04 5.95
CA ASN A 76 -9.54 -0.87 5.67
C ASN A 76 -8.54 -0.90 6.82
N GLU A 77 -8.07 -2.10 7.16
CA GLU A 77 -6.81 -2.28 7.88
C GLU A 77 -5.80 -2.94 6.95
N LEU A 78 -4.55 -2.47 7.00
CA LEU A 78 -3.48 -3.03 6.19
C LEU A 78 -2.18 -3.23 6.96
N GLU A 79 -1.45 -4.27 6.59
CA GLU A 79 -0.10 -4.54 7.05
C GLU A 79 0.83 -4.73 5.85
N VAL A 80 1.98 -4.06 5.87
CA VAL A 80 2.98 -4.10 4.80
C VAL A 80 4.33 -4.52 5.38
N ASN A 81 4.87 -5.60 4.81
CA ASN A 81 6.16 -6.16 5.15
C ASN A 81 7.09 -6.11 3.94
N SER A 82 8.33 -5.69 4.15
CA SER A 82 9.34 -5.56 3.09
C SER A 82 10.56 -6.43 3.39
N GLU A 83 10.90 -7.34 2.47
CA GLU A 83 12.02 -8.26 2.66
C GLU A 83 13.36 -7.52 2.79
N GLY A 84 14.10 -7.79 3.87
CA GLY A 84 15.41 -7.18 4.11
C GLY A 84 15.37 -5.72 4.54
N VAL A 85 14.19 -5.09 4.59
CA VAL A 85 13.98 -3.78 5.20
C VAL A 85 13.54 -3.99 6.66
N PRO A 86 14.33 -3.59 7.67
CA PRO A 86 13.97 -3.79 9.07
C PRO A 86 12.97 -2.73 9.56
N ALA A 87 11.84 -2.63 8.86
CA ALA A 87 10.70 -1.77 9.16
C ALA A 87 9.40 -2.57 9.00
N ILE A 88 8.43 -2.27 9.86
CA ILE A 88 7.06 -2.76 9.77
C ILE A 88 6.18 -1.55 9.51
N ILE A 89 5.24 -1.70 8.60
CA ILE A 89 4.27 -0.66 8.27
C ILE A 89 2.88 -1.22 8.54
N THR A 90 2.10 -0.51 9.34
CA THR A 90 0.68 -0.78 9.54
C THR A 90 -0.10 0.43 9.07
N GLY A 91 -1.32 0.23 8.60
CA GLY A 91 -2.13 1.33 8.13
C GLY A 91 -3.62 1.07 8.26
N SER A 92 -4.37 2.13 8.08
CA SER A 92 -5.81 2.08 7.89
C SER A 92 -6.22 3.02 6.79
N MET A 93 -7.29 2.66 6.08
CA MET A 93 -7.96 3.56 5.15
C MET A 93 -9.43 3.73 5.51
N ARG A 94 -9.98 4.91 5.21
CA ARG A 94 -11.41 5.20 5.30
C ARG A 94 -11.88 5.77 3.97
N LEU A 95 -12.71 5.02 3.27
CA LEU A 95 -13.30 5.43 2.01
C LEU A 95 -14.71 5.99 2.27
N VAL A 96 -14.85 7.31 2.23
CA VAL A 96 -16.08 8.01 2.60
C VAL A 96 -16.79 8.54 1.34
N PRO A 97 -18.07 8.20 1.10
CA PRO A 97 -18.81 8.72 -0.03
C PRO A 97 -19.05 10.24 0.08
N THR A 98 -19.10 10.91 -1.05
CA THR A 98 -19.43 12.34 -1.19
C THR A 98 -20.40 12.55 -2.36
N ASP A 99 -20.97 13.75 -2.49
CA ASP A 99 -21.86 14.09 -3.60
C ASP A 99 -21.20 13.95 -4.99
N GLN A 100 -19.86 13.95 -5.06
CA GLN A 100 -19.10 13.93 -6.32
C GLN A 100 -18.18 12.70 -6.47
N GLY A 101 -18.31 11.69 -5.60
CA GLY A 101 -17.42 10.52 -5.61
C GLY A 101 -17.10 10.07 -4.19
N CYS A 102 -15.83 9.98 -3.84
CA CYS A 102 -15.40 9.59 -2.50
C CYS A 102 -14.10 10.30 -2.08
N VAL A 103 -13.85 10.32 -0.78
CA VAL A 103 -12.56 10.65 -0.18
C VAL A 103 -11.95 9.37 0.36
N ASN A 104 -10.69 9.09 0.03
CA ASN A 104 -9.92 8.02 0.66
C ASN A 104 -8.95 8.64 1.66
N GLU A 105 -9.23 8.49 2.95
CA GLU A 105 -8.33 8.94 4.03
C GLU A 105 -7.38 7.79 4.36
N VAL A 106 -6.07 8.03 4.27
CA VAL A 106 -5.04 7.00 4.51
C VAL A 106 -4.18 7.42 5.69
N VAL A 107 -4.01 6.53 6.67
CA VAL A 107 -3.14 6.73 7.83
C VAL A 107 -2.17 5.55 7.91
N MET A 108 -0.88 5.85 7.92
CA MET A 108 0.20 4.85 7.99
C MET A 108 1.09 5.09 9.20
N GLU A 109 1.43 4.02 9.91
CA GLU A 109 2.40 4.01 10.99
C GLU A 109 3.61 3.16 10.58
N ILE A 110 4.81 3.69 10.80
CA ILE A 110 6.07 3.07 10.38
C ILE A 110 6.95 2.90 11.60
N GLY A 111 7.29 1.65 11.90
CA GLY A 111 8.17 1.31 13.01
C GLY A 111 9.46 0.66 12.52
N CYS A 112 10.62 1.08 13.04
CA CYS A 112 11.88 0.37 12.81
C CYS A 112 12.39 -0.33 14.07
N SER A 113 12.91 -1.53 13.89
CA SER A 113 13.47 -2.34 14.98
C SER A 113 14.93 -2.02 15.33
N ILE A 114 15.61 -1.11 14.60
CA ILE A 114 17.05 -0.83 14.76
C ILE A 114 17.30 0.51 15.51
N PRO A 115 17.83 0.52 16.74
CA PRO A 115 17.96 1.74 17.56
C PRO A 115 18.89 2.86 17.02
N LEU A 116 19.95 2.53 16.24
CA LEU A 116 20.96 3.51 15.80
C LEU A 116 20.79 3.99 14.36
N VAL A 117 20.28 3.14 13.46
CA VAL A 117 19.97 3.48 12.06
C VAL A 117 18.48 3.82 11.89
N GLY A 118 17.66 3.48 12.89
CA GLY A 118 16.19 3.57 12.90
C GLY A 118 15.69 4.88 12.36
N ARG A 119 16.04 6.02 12.96
CA ARG A 119 15.52 7.32 12.51
C ARG A 119 15.80 7.67 11.03
N LYS A 120 16.93 7.25 10.46
CA LYS A 120 17.22 7.49 9.04
C LYS A 120 16.46 6.51 8.15
N LEU A 121 16.36 5.26 8.58
CA LEU A 121 15.62 4.23 7.87
C LEU A 121 14.10 4.49 7.92
N GLU A 122 13.55 4.77 9.10
CA GLU A 122 12.15 5.16 9.32
C GLU A 122 11.77 6.31 8.41
N ARG A 123 12.60 7.37 8.39
CA ARG A 123 12.36 8.51 7.50
C ARG A 123 12.41 8.12 6.02
N PHE A 124 13.40 7.33 5.61
CA PHE A 124 13.48 6.86 4.23
C PHE A 124 12.26 6.02 3.83
N VAL A 125 11.79 5.13 4.70
CA VAL A 125 10.60 4.32 4.47
C VAL A 125 9.35 5.21 4.45
N ALA A 126 9.26 6.20 5.33
CA ALA A 126 8.15 7.17 5.34
C ALA A 126 8.08 7.99 4.05
N ASP A 127 9.19 8.59 3.66
CA ASP A 127 9.29 9.40 2.44
C ASP A 127 8.95 8.51 1.21
N SER A 128 9.47 7.28 1.14
CA SER A 128 9.16 6.34 0.05
C SER A 128 7.69 5.88 0.04
N THR A 129 7.07 5.68 1.20
CA THR A 129 5.65 5.32 1.30
C THR A 129 4.76 6.48 0.87
N GLU A 130 5.11 7.72 1.24
CA GLU A 130 4.38 8.93 0.82
C GLU A 130 4.42 9.10 -0.70
N GLU A 131 5.62 8.99 -1.31
CA GLU A 131 5.78 9.03 -2.76
C GLU A 131 4.96 7.94 -3.47
N GLN A 132 4.95 6.73 -2.91
CA GLN A 132 4.19 5.63 -3.48
C GLN A 132 2.67 5.84 -3.40
N LEU A 133 2.17 6.35 -2.27
CA LEU A 133 0.75 6.65 -2.09
C LEU A 133 0.28 7.79 -3.00
N GLU A 134 1.11 8.80 -3.25
CA GLU A 134 0.82 9.87 -4.21
C GLU A 134 0.72 9.32 -5.64
N ALA A 135 1.67 8.48 -6.05
CA ALA A 135 1.63 7.83 -7.36
C ALA A 135 0.41 6.90 -7.53
N GLU A 136 0.06 6.15 -6.47
CA GLU A 136 -1.16 5.32 -6.48
C GLU A 136 -2.42 6.18 -6.58
N TYR A 137 -2.50 7.29 -5.85
CA TYR A 137 -3.64 8.21 -5.94
C TYR A 137 -3.84 8.75 -7.36
N ASP A 138 -2.76 9.18 -8.01
CA ASP A 138 -2.82 9.68 -9.39
C ASP A 138 -3.22 8.57 -10.36
N PHE A 139 -2.64 7.37 -10.24
CA PHE A 139 -3.03 6.22 -11.06
C PHE A 139 -4.52 5.90 -10.89
N VAL A 140 -5.02 5.81 -9.66
CA VAL A 140 -6.41 5.44 -9.40
C VAL A 140 -7.37 6.46 -10.00
N LYS A 141 -7.03 7.75 -9.97
CA LYS A 141 -7.86 8.78 -10.63
C LYS A 141 -7.90 8.61 -12.14
N GLU A 142 -6.75 8.41 -12.77
CA GLU A 142 -6.68 8.20 -14.22
C GLU A 142 -7.41 6.91 -14.63
N TYR A 143 -7.27 5.85 -13.83
CA TYR A 143 -7.97 4.59 -14.02
C TYR A 143 -9.49 4.79 -14.00
N LEU A 144 -10.01 5.48 -12.98
CA LEU A 144 -11.44 5.75 -12.82
C LEU A 144 -12.00 6.67 -13.91
N ASP A 145 -11.23 7.66 -14.38
CA ASP A 145 -11.63 8.53 -15.49
C ASP A 145 -11.71 7.78 -16.84
N GLY A 146 -11.03 6.62 -16.93
CA GLY A 146 -11.01 5.75 -18.10
C GLY A 146 -12.11 4.67 -18.15
N LEU A 147 -12.85 4.48 -17.05
CA LEU A 147 -14.01 3.56 -16.97
C LEU A 147 -15.26 4.14 -17.66
#